data_AF-A0A1W9XAI0-F1
#
_entry.id   AF-A0A1W9XAI0-F1
#
_cell.length_a   1.000
_cell.length_b   1.000
_cell.length_c   1.000
_cell.angle_alpha   90.00
_cell.angle_beta   90.00
_cell.angle_gamma   90.00
#
_symmetry.space_group_name_H-M   'P 1'
#
loop_
_entity.id
_entity.type
_entity.pdbx_description
1 polymer ?
#
loop_
_entity_poly.entity_id
_entity_poly.type
_entity_poly.pdbx_seq_one_letter_code
_entity_poly.pdbx_strand_id
1 'polypeptide(L)'
;MGKIFRPSTRESTILSKIESSKEFERRRAIRGIQDCIDPLSNAIAMKLVEHSFVETNNKNGVEEQLHKCLDKLSHAEDFDVDFQVAPFRDLVKHPHVVSLYLTAFVLEQLINYKDVVDIFGSDEEIYHCINRQVTKHL
;
A
#
# COMPACT_ATOMS: atom_id res chain seq x y z
N MET A 1 -29.32 -8.04 -24.66
CA MET A 1 -29.47 -9.08 -23.62
C MET A 1 -28.11 -9.69 -23.34
N GLY A 2 -27.49 -9.38 -22.20
CA GLY A 2 -26.20 -9.97 -21.81
C GLY A 2 -26.39 -11.45 -21.47
N LYS A 3 -25.50 -12.32 -21.94
CA LYS A 3 -25.49 -13.74 -21.58
C LYS A 3 -25.38 -13.84 -20.06
N ILE A 4 -26.45 -14.28 -19.40
CA ILE A 4 -26.47 -14.53 -17.96
C ILE A 4 -25.59 -15.77 -17.73
N PHE A 5 -24.34 -15.54 -17.34
CA PHE A 5 -23.44 -16.59 -16.90
C PHE A 5 -24.03 -17.18 -15.61
N ARG A 6 -24.50 -18.43 -15.70
CA ARG A 6 -24.89 -19.22 -14.52
C ARG A 6 -23.68 -20.10 -14.18
N PRO A 7 -22.83 -19.69 -13.23
CA PRO A 7 -21.73 -20.56 -12.80
C PRO A 7 -22.32 -21.87 -12.26
N SER A 8 -21.70 -22.99 -12.62
CA SER A 8 -22.02 -24.29 -12.02
C SER A 8 -21.75 -24.24 -10.51
N THR A 9 -22.44 -25.07 -9.71
CA THR A 9 -22.30 -25.08 -8.24
C THR A 9 -20.84 -25.17 -7.77
N ARG A 10 -20.01 -25.90 -8.54
CA ARG A 10 -18.58 -26.04 -8.29
C ARG A 10 -17.79 -24.76 -8.57
N GLU A 11 -18.09 -24.04 -9.65
CA GLU A 11 -17.48 -22.75 -9.97
C GLU A 11 -17.84 -21.68 -8.94
N SER A 12 -19.11 -21.63 -8.49
CA SER A 12 -19.52 -20.70 -7.44
C SER A 12 -18.82 -20.95 -6.10
N THR A 13 -18.54 -22.22 -5.74
CA THR A 13 -17.79 -22.55 -4.51
C THR A 13 -16.31 -22.21 -4.63
N ILE A 14 -15.73 -22.33 -5.83
CA ILE A 14 -14.33 -21.94 -6.06
C ILE A 14 -14.20 -20.42 -6.00
N LEU A 15 -15.12 -19.70 -6.65
CA LEU A 15 -15.16 -18.23 -6.63
C LEU A 15 -15.30 -17.68 -5.21
N SER A 16 -16.25 -18.20 -4.42
CA SER A 16 -16.44 -17.75 -3.04
C SER A 16 -15.23 -18.01 -2.15
N LYS A 17 -14.54 -19.14 -2.35
CA LYS A 17 -13.27 -19.42 -1.64
C LYS A 17 -12.19 -18.41 -2.02
N ILE A 18 -12.01 -18.14 -3.30
CA ILE A 18 -10.99 -17.19 -3.77
C ILE A 18 -11.26 -15.78 -3.22
N GLU A 19 -12.50 -15.32 -3.26
CA GLU A 19 -12.89 -14.02 -2.70
C GLU A 19 -12.63 -13.96 -1.19
N SER A 20 -13.06 -15.00 -0.45
CA SER A 20 -12.82 -15.08 0.99
C SER A 20 -11.33 -15.11 1.35
N SER A 21 -10.50 -15.76 0.53
CA SER A 21 -9.06 -15.83 0.72
C SER A 21 -8.40 -14.46 0.49
N LYS A 22 -8.78 -13.74 -0.57
CA LYS A 22 -8.24 -12.41 -0.86
C LYS A 22 -8.60 -11.40 0.23
N GLU A 23 -9.84 -11.44 0.69
CA GLU A 23 -10.29 -10.56 1.77
C GLU A 23 -9.60 -10.90 3.10
N PHE A 24 -9.39 -12.19 3.37
CA PHE A 24 -8.63 -12.64 4.53
C PHE A 24 -7.17 -12.18 4.46
N GLU A 25 -6.50 -12.31 3.31
CA GLU A 25 -5.13 -11.83 3.08
C GLU A 25 -5.02 -10.32 3.29
N ARG A 26 -5.97 -9.54 2.75
CA ARG A 26 -6.05 -8.08 2.97
C ARG A 26 -6.12 -7.73 4.45
N ARG A 27 -7.08 -8.33 5.17
CA ARG A 27 -7.26 -8.05 6.61
C ARG A 27 -6.07 -8.51 7.44
N ARG A 28 -5.44 -9.63 7.06
CA ARG A 28 -4.22 -10.13 7.71
C ARG A 28 -3.06 -9.16 7.51
N ALA A 29 -2.87 -8.67 6.29
CA ALA A 29 -1.82 -7.72 5.98
C ALA A 29 -1.99 -6.42 6.79
N ILE A 30 -3.19 -5.85 6.84
CA ILE A 30 -3.48 -4.62 7.59
C ILE A 30 -3.23 -4.82 9.10
N ARG A 31 -3.70 -5.94 9.67
CA ARG A 31 -3.48 -6.24 11.10
C ARG A 31 -2.01 -6.43 11.44
N GLY A 32 -1.24 -7.10 10.57
CA GLY A 32 0.18 -7.35 10.79
C GLY A 32 1.04 -6.08 10.82
N ILE A 33 0.55 -4.95 10.29
CA ILE A 33 1.27 -3.68 10.30
C ILE A 33 1.57 -3.23 11.74
N GLN A 34 0.63 -3.43 12.67
CA GLN A 34 0.78 -2.95 14.04
C GLN A 34 1.98 -3.60 14.75
N ASP A 35 2.31 -4.84 14.39
CA ASP A 35 3.44 -5.57 14.98
C ASP A 35 4.80 -5.11 14.42
N CYS A 36 4.81 -4.46 13.24
CA CYS A 36 6.02 -4.09 12.53
C CYS A 36 6.07 -2.63 12.07
N ILE A 37 5.25 -1.75 12.65
CA ILE A 37 5.11 -0.36 12.20
C ILE A 37 6.42 0.44 12.26
N ASP A 38 7.15 0.35 13.38
CA ASP A 38 8.43 1.03 13.59
C ASP A 38 9.53 0.53 12.63
N PRO A 39 9.82 -0.79 12.51
CA PRO A 39 10.83 -1.24 11.58
C PRO A 39 10.42 -1.03 10.12
N LEU A 40 9.12 -1.10 9.80
CA LEU A 40 8.61 -0.91 8.44
C LEU A 40 8.72 0.55 7.99
N SER A 41 8.34 1.52 8.84
CA SER A 41 8.43 2.95 8.51
C SER A 41 9.87 3.38 8.25
N ASN A 42 10.80 2.98 9.11
CA ASN A 42 12.22 3.28 8.95
C ASN A 42 12.81 2.58 7.71
N ALA A 43 12.47 1.30 7.48
CA ALA A 43 12.95 0.57 6.30
C ALA A 43 12.49 1.22 5.00
N ILE A 44 11.22 1.65 4.93
CA ILE A 44 10.68 2.35 3.76
C ILE A 44 11.34 3.72 3.60
N ALA A 45 11.40 4.53 4.67
CA ALA A 45 12.02 5.86 4.63
C ALA A 45 13.47 5.77 4.15
N MET A 46 14.25 4.83 4.71
CA MET A 46 15.63 4.61 4.31
C MET A 46 15.75 4.23 2.83
N LYS A 47 14.88 3.34 2.33
CA LYS A 47 14.95 2.88 0.94
C LYS A 47 14.49 3.92 -0.07
N LEU A 48 13.47 4.71 0.25
CA LEU A 48 13.03 5.81 -0.59
C LEU A 48 14.13 6.87 -0.77
N VAL A 49 14.87 7.17 0.30
CA VAL A 49 15.99 8.12 0.24
C VAL A 49 17.22 7.49 -0.45
N GLU A 50 17.54 6.23 -0.17
CA GLU A 50 18.69 5.51 -0.78
C GLU A 50 18.58 5.40 -2.30
N HIS A 51 17.37 5.17 -2.82
CA HIS A 51 17.10 5.13 -4.26
C HIS A 51 16.85 6.51 -4.87
N SER A 52 16.96 7.58 -4.09
CA SER A 52 16.68 8.97 -4.52
C SER A 52 15.28 9.18 -5.09
N PHE A 53 14.30 8.38 -4.66
CA PHE A 53 12.88 8.59 -5.00
C PHE A 53 12.26 9.74 -4.20
N VAL A 54 12.77 9.99 -2.99
CA VAL A 54 12.32 11.12 -2.16
C VAL A 54 13.54 11.95 -1.80
N GLU A 55 13.57 13.19 -2.28
CA GLU A 55 14.55 14.17 -1.83
C GLU A 55 13.98 14.89 -0.61
N THR A 56 14.69 14.80 0.52
CA THR A 56 14.24 15.34 1.80
C THR A 56 15.37 16.06 2.52
N ASN A 57 15.02 17.14 3.21
CA ASN A 57 15.92 17.84 4.13
C ASN A 57 16.06 17.11 5.47
N ASN A 58 15.09 16.26 5.84
CA ASN A 58 15.05 15.59 7.12
C ASN A 58 14.42 14.19 7.01
N LYS A 59 15.28 13.16 7.01
CA LYS A 59 14.85 11.75 6.98
C LYS A 59 13.87 11.42 8.12
N ASN A 60 14.10 11.94 9.32
CA ASN A 60 13.26 11.62 10.48
C ASN A 60 11.83 12.14 10.30
N GLY A 61 11.66 13.27 9.59
CA GLY A 61 10.35 13.80 9.26
C GLY A 61 9.57 12.87 8.34
N VAL A 62 10.22 12.31 7.32
CA VAL A 62 9.62 11.34 6.41
C VAL A 62 9.24 10.04 7.13
N GLU A 63 10.13 9.54 7.99
CA GLU A 63 9.86 8.36 8.82
C GLU A 63 8.64 8.56 9.73
N GLU A 64 8.53 9.71 10.39
CA GLU A 64 7.38 10.04 11.24
C GLU A 64 6.07 10.14 10.44
N GLN A 65 6.12 10.69 9.22
CA GLN A 65 4.94 10.73 8.35
C GLN A 65 4.51 9.34 7.89
N LEU A 66 5.47 8.48 7.53
CA LEU A 66 5.19 7.09 7.18
C LEU A 66 4.62 6.31 8.37
N HIS A 67 5.15 6.53 9.57
CA HIS A 67 4.59 5.95 10.79
C HIS A 67 3.14 6.39 11.01
N LYS A 68 2.85 7.70 10.91
CA LYS A 68 1.48 8.22 11.04
C LYS A 68 0.54 7.66 9.96
N CYS A 69 1.04 7.47 8.74
CA CYS A 69 0.29 6.88 7.65
C CYS A 69 -0.07 5.41 7.93
N LEU A 70 0.90 4.61 8.37
CA LEU A 70 0.69 3.21 8.74
C LEU A 70 -0.25 3.05 9.94
N ASP A 71 -0.15 3.94 10.92
CA ASP A 71 -1.03 3.96 12.09
C ASP A 71 -2.47 4.28 11.68
N LYS A 72 -2.66 5.30 10.82
CA LYS A 72 -3.96 5.60 10.20
C LYS A 72 -4.52 4.41 9.42
N LEU A 73 -3.70 3.75 8.60
CA LEU A 73 -4.11 2.59 7.82
C LEU A 73 -4.60 1.43 8.71
N SER A 74 -4.01 1.25 9.89
CA SER A 74 -4.42 0.20 10.83
C SER A 74 -5.81 0.45 11.44
N HIS A 75 -6.26 1.70 11.48
CA HIS A 75 -7.56 2.11 12.00
C HIS A 75 -8.57 2.50 10.91
N ALA A 76 -8.14 2.56 9.65
CA ALA A 76 -8.97 3.01 8.54
C ALA A 76 -10.04 1.97 8.16
N GLU A 77 -11.18 2.45 7.70
CA GLU A 77 -12.22 1.58 7.14
C GLU A 77 -11.83 1.09 5.75
N ASP A 78 -12.31 -0.09 5.36
CA ASP A 78 -12.00 -0.68 4.05
C ASP A 78 -12.39 0.26 2.89
N PHE A 79 -13.47 1.04 3.06
CA PHE A 79 -13.93 2.02 2.08
C PHE A 79 -12.92 3.17 1.91
N ASP A 80 -12.41 3.73 3.01
CA ASP A 80 -11.44 4.83 2.95
C ASP A 80 -10.13 4.37 2.28
N VAL A 81 -9.69 3.16 2.62
CA VAL A 81 -8.52 2.54 1.99
C VAL A 81 -8.76 2.38 0.50
N ASP A 82 -9.91 1.84 0.08
CA ASP A 82 -10.24 1.64 -1.33
C ASP A 82 -10.39 2.96 -2.09
N PHE A 83 -10.94 3.99 -1.45
CA PHE A 83 -11.09 5.32 -2.03
C PHE A 83 -9.74 5.97 -2.30
N GLN A 84 -8.82 5.94 -1.33
CA GLN A 84 -7.49 6.51 -1.48
C GLN A 84 -6.63 5.75 -2.51
N VAL A 85 -6.83 4.43 -2.62
CA VAL A 85 -6.13 3.54 -3.56
C VAL A 85 -6.72 3.61 -4.98
N ALA A 86 -7.94 4.11 -5.15
CA ALA A 86 -8.66 4.10 -6.42
C ALA A 86 -7.85 4.65 -7.63
N PRO A 87 -7.09 5.76 -7.52
CA PRO A 87 -6.32 6.31 -8.64
C PRO A 87 -5.19 5.38 -9.11
N PHE A 88 -4.66 4.54 -8.21
CA PHE A 88 -3.49 3.70 -8.44
C PHE A 88 -3.84 2.22 -8.65
N ARG A 89 -5.13 1.87 -8.73
CA ARG A 89 -5.60 0.48 -8.78
C ARG A 89 -5.07 -0.30 -9.99
N ASP A 90 -4.82 0.39 -11.10
CA ASP A 90 -4.32 -0.21 -12.35
C ASP A 90 -2.78 -0.18 -12.48
N LEU A 91 -2.08 0.28 -11.44
CA LEU A 91 -0.62 0.39 -11.44
C LEU A 91 0.06 -0.99 -11.60
N VAL A 92 -0.46 -2.02 -10.92
CA VAL A 92 0.07 -3.39 -10.98
C VAL A 92 -1.08 -4.39 -11.01
N LYS A 93 -0.92 -5.49 -11.77
CA LYS A 93 -1.97 -6.53 -11.95
C LYS A 93 -2.46 -7.19 -10.66
N HIS A 94 -1.58 -7.36 -9.68
CA HIS A 94 -1.88 -7.99 -8.39
C HIS A 94 -1.22 -7.21 -7.26
N PRO A 95 -1.79 -6.07 -6.87
CA PRO A 95 -1.16 -5.20 -5.92
C PRO A 95 -1.42 -5.65 -4.48
N HIS A 96 -0.37 -5.60 -3.66
CA HIS A 96 -0.52 -5.64 -2.21
C HIS A 96 -1.17 -4.35 -1.69
N VAL A 97 -2.25 -4.48 -0.90
CA VAL A 97 -3.10 -3.34 -0.46
C VAL A 97 -2.30 -2.30 0.31
N VAL A 98 -1.46 -2.74 1.25
CA VAL A 98 -0.62 -1.85 2.07
C VAL A 98 0.38 -1.07 1.21
N SER A 99 0.99 -1.74 0.24
CA SER A 99 2.00 -1.12 -0.62
C SER A 99 1.37 -0.10 -1.55
N LEU A 100 0.17 -0.38 -2.05
CA LEU A 100 -0.53 0.54 -2.93
C LEU A 100 -1.07 1.76 -2.17
N TYR A 101 -1.56 1.55 -0.94
CA TYR A 101 -1.96 2.63 -0.04
C TYR A 101 -0.79 3.57 0.29
N LEU A 102 0.37 3.00 0.63
CA LEU A 102 1.59 3.77 0.89
C LEU A 102 2.08 4.52 -0.36
N THR A 103 2.00 3.90 -1.53
CA THR A 103 2.36 4.56 -2.80
C THR A 103 1.48 5.77 -3.05
N ALA A 104 0.16 5.63 -2.85
CA ALA A 104 -0.78 6.75 -2.93
C ALA A 104 -0.43 7.86 -1.91
N PHE A 105 -0.08 7.48 -0.67
CA PHE A 105 0.36 8.45 0.35
C PHE A 105 1.63 9.19 -0.05
N VAL A 106 2.64 8.49 -0.59
CA VAL A 106 3.88 9.11 -1.04
C VAL A 106 3.61 10.11 -2.16
N LEU A 107 2.84 9.72 -3.17
CA LEU A 107 2.60 10.57 -4.34
C LEU A 107 1.69 11.76 -4.03
N GLU A 108 0.64 11.58 -3.24
CA GLU A 108 -0.37 12.63 -3.03
C GLU A 108 -0.13 13.48 -1.78
N GLN A 109 0.31 12.85 -0.68
CA GLN A 109 0.40 13.52 0.61
C GLN A 109 1.83 13.92 0.94
N LEU A 110 2.81 13.03 0.70
CA LEU A 110 4.19 13.25 1.11
C LEU A 110 4.80 14.49 0.42
N ILE A 111 4.41 14.77 -0.83
CA ILE A 111 4.86 15.95 -1.59
C ILE A 111 4.47 17.29 -0.92
N ASN A 112 3.42 17.31 -0.11
CA ASN A 112 2.94 18.53 0.54
C ASN A 112 3.63 18.82 1.89
N TYR A 113 4.53 17.95 2.35
CA TYR A 113 5.21 18.14 3.63
C TYR A 113 6.45 19.00 3.48
N LYS A 114 6.65 19.92 4.44
CA LYS A 114 7.77 20.88 4.48
C LYS A 114 9.16 20.23 4.40
N ASP A 115 9.30 19.03 4.94
CA ASP A 115 10.59 18.33 5.00
C ASP A 115 10.94 17.63 3.68
N VAL A 116 10.00 17.55 2.74
CA VAL A 116 10.16 16.93 1.43
C VAL A 116 10.41 18.03 0.42
N VAL A 117 11.51 17.90 -0.32
CA VAL A 117 11.91 18.85 -1.35
C VAL A 117 11.22 18.49 -2.65
N ASP A 118 11.34 17.22 -3.07
CA ASP A 118 10.74 16.72 -4.29
C ASP A 118 10.62 15.18 -4.27
N ILE A 119 9.78 14.63 -5.15
CA ILE A 119 9.58 13.19 -5.34
C ILE A 119 9.91 12.83 -6.79
N PHE A 120 10.81 11.87 -6.96
CA PHE A 120 11.30 11.39 -8.24
C PHE A 120 10.99 9.91 -8.46
N GLY A 121 11.05 9.50 -9.73
CA GLY A 121 10.81 8.12 -10.16
C GLY A 121 9.41 7.92 -10.71
N SER A 122 9.20 6.75 -11.31
CA SER A 122 7.88 6.35 -11.80
C SER A 122 7.05 5.74 -10.67
N ASP A 123 5.72 5.88 -10.75
CA ASP A 123 4.79 5.30 -9.77
C ASP A 123 5.06 3.79 -9.55
N GLU A 124 5.39 3.06 -10.61
CA GLU A 124 5.74 1.63 -10.56
C GLU A 124 7.04 1.36 -9.76
N GLU A 125 8.05 2.22 -9.92
CA GLU A 125 9.34 2.06 -9.22
C GLU A 125 9.19 2.31 -7.72
N ILE A 126 8.45 3.37 -7.36
CA ILE A 126 8.12 3.70 -5.97
C ILE A 126 7.33 2.54 -5.35
N TYR A 127 6.32 2.03 -6.06
CA TYR A 127 5.54 0.88 -5.63
C TYR A 127 6.42 -0.35 -5.39
N HIS A 128 7.29 -0.71 -6.33
CA HIS A 128 8.16 -1.87 -6.20
C HIS A 128 9.15 -1.74 -5.04
N CYS A 129 9.67 -0.54 -4.81
CA CYS A 129 10.55 -0.24 -3.68
C CYS A 129 9.83 -0.47 -2.34
N ILE A 130 8.61 0.06 -2.20
CA ILE A 130 7.79 -0.11 -0.99
C ILE A 130 7.38 -1.57 -0.82
N ASN A 131 6.88 -2.21 -1.89
CA ASN A 131 6.41 -3.60 -1.85
C ASN A 131 7.51 -4.55 -1.38
N ARG A 132 8.77 -4.34 -1.81
CA ARG A 132 9.91 -5.14 -1.35
C ARG A 132 10.12 -5.06 0.17
N GLN A 133 9.90 -3.90 0.78
CA GLN A 133 9.99 -3.77 2.25
C GLN A 133 8.78 -4.39 2.93
N VAL A 134 7.57 -4.16 2.40
CA VAL A 134 6.34 -4.72 2.94
C VAL A 134 6.39 -6.26 2.97
N THR A 135 6.74 -6.92 1.86
CA THR A 135 6.87 -8.39 1.80
C THR A 135 7.99 -8.96 2.68
N LYS A 136 8.93 -8.12 3.11
CA LYS A 136 10.00 -8.55 4.03
C LYS A 136 9.53 -8.57 5.49
N HIS A 137 8.57 -7.72 5.83
CA HIS A 137 8.10 -7.52 7.21
C HIS A 137 6.71 -8.12 7.48
N LEU A 138 5.90 -8.38 6.45
CA LEU A 138 4.58 -9.02 6.48
C LEU A 138 4.59 -10.36 5.75
#